data_AF-A0A527VVG3-F1
#
_entry.id   AF-A0A527VVG3-F1
#
_cell.length_a   1.000
_cell.length_b   1.000
_cell.length_c   1.000
_cell.angle_alpha   90.00
_cell.angle_beta   90.00
_cell.angle_gamma   90.00
#
_symmetry.space_group_name_H-M   'P 1'
#
loop_
_entity.id
_entity.type
_entity.pdbx_description
1 polymer ?
#
loop_
_entity_poly.entity_id
_entity_poly.type
_entity_poly.pdbx_seq_one_letter_code
_entity_poly.pdbx_strand_id
1 'polypeptide(L)'
;LDEAQDTSPDQWEVVKKLTEEFFAGLGQREAVRRTVFAVGDEKQSIYSFQGAAPDSFAESRQLFAGRVRDAEAAFANLKLTWSFRSSDDVLAAVDRVFAEPGVRRGISHDPDPLSHKAIRNDAPGYVEVWPSVGAEMVEEPDDWTLPVNHASAPAVRVAEHVATTIQNWLKQGEVIEGKGRKLTAGDILVLVRKRDRFVHALSRSLKNRQIPVA
;
A
#
# COMPACT_ATOMS: atom_id res chain seq x y z
N LEU A 1 -4.05 -2.66 -19.59
CA LEU A 1 -2.87 -2.43 -18.74
C LEU A 1 -3.35 -2.40 -17.31
N ASP A 2 -2.75 -3.24 -16.47
CA ASP A 2 -3.01 -3.24 -15.04
C ASP A 2 -1.76 -2.70 -14.34
N GLU A 3 -1.91 -2.16 -13.12
CA GLU A 3 -0.83 -1.47 -12.38
C GLU A 3 -0.12 -0.40 -13.22
N ALA A 4 -0.90 0.36 -13.99
CA ALA A 4 -0.36 1.31 -14.98
C ALA A 4 0.49 2.43 -14.35
N GLN A 5 0.33 2.71 -13.05
CA GLN A 5 1.19 3.65 -12.31
C GLN A 5 2.66 3.20 -12.23
N ASP A 6 2.93 1.89 -12.27
CA ASP A 6 4.28 1.33 -12.15
C ASP A 6 4.95 1.12 -13.52
N THR A 7 4.33 1.60 -14.59
CA THR A 7 4.84 1.49 -15.96
C THR A 7 5.96 2.51 -16.19
N SER A 8 7.12 2.05 -16.67
CA SER A 8 8.27 2.93 -16.96
C SER A 8 8.07 3.74 -18.24
N PRO A 9 8.82 4.84 -18.45
CA PRO A 9 8.73 5.64 -19.68
C PRO A 9 8.92 4.81 -20.96
N ASP A 10 9.88 3.88 -20.98
CA ASP A 10 10.13 3.00 -22.13
C ASP A 10 8.97 2.05 -22.41
N GLN A 11 8.34 1.52 -21.36
CA GLN A 11 7.15 0.69 -21.50
C GLN A 11 5.97 1.50 -22.04
N TRP A 12 5.82 2.75 -21.58
CA TRP A 12 4.83 3.67 -22.14
C TRP A 12 5.07 3.95 -23.63
N GLU A 13 6.33 4.09 -24.07
CA GLU A 13 6.65 4.24 -25.49
C GLU A 13 6.20 3.02 -26.32
N VAL A 14 6.39 1.80 -25.80
CA VAL A 14 5.89 0.59 -26.46
C VAL A 14 4.36 0.63 -26.58
N VAL A 15 3.66 1.00 -25.50
CA VAL A 15 2.19 1.11 -25.48
C VAL A 15 1.71 2.17 -26.48
N LYS A 16 2.38 3.34 -26.53
CA LYS A 16 2.06 4.41 -27.49
C LYS A 16 2.19 3.93 -28.93
N LYS A 17 3.28 3.24 -29.28
CA LYS A 17 3.50 2.70 -30.63
C LYS A 17 2.49 1.64 -31.02
N LEU A 18 2.16 0.72 -30.10
CA LEU A 18 1.16 -0.33 -30.36
C LEU A 18 -0.26 0.23 -30.56
N THR A 19 -0.52 1.44 -30.08
CA THR A 19 -1.86 2.05 -30.09
C THR A 19 -1.99 3.22 -31.06
N GLU A 20 -0.92 3.60 -31.77
CA GLU A 20 -0.92 4.71 -32.74
C GLU A 20 -1.99 4.52 -33.82
N GLU A 21 -2.10 3.30 -34.36
CA GLU A 21 -3.06 2.98 -35.42
C GLU A 21 -4.51 2.89 -34.92
N PHE A 22 -4.76 2.88 -33.60
CA PHE A 22 -6.12 2.75 -33.06
C PHE A 22 -6.92 4.05 -33.26
N PHE A 23 -6.21 5.17 -33.45
CA PHE A 23 -6.77 6.51 -33.56
C PHE A 23 -6.54 7.13 -34.96
N ALA A 24 -5.77 6.46 -35.83
CA ALA A 24 -5.64 6.85 -37.23
C ALA A 24 -6.92 6.41 -37.97
N GLY A 25 -7.67 7.40 -38.49
CA GLY A 25 -9.01 7.22 -39.04
C GLY A 25 -9.20 5.96 -39.90
N LEU A 26 -10.34 5.30 -39.69
CA LEU A 26 -10.80 4.00 -40.23
C LEU A 26 -10.39 3.75 -41.70
N GLY A 27 -9.16 3.27 -41.90
CA GLY A 27 -8.63 2.88 -43.21
C GLY A 27 -9.11 1.49 -43.60
N GLN A 28 -10.26 1.42 -44.29
CA GLN A 28 -10.74 0.35 -45.19
C GLN A 28 -10.64 -1.15 -44.77
N ARG A 29 -10.28 -1.49 -43.53
CA ARG A 29 -10.10 -2.89 -43.10
C ARG A 29 -10.63 -3.22 -41.71
N GLU A 30 -11.73 -2.63 -41.21
CA GLU A 30 -12.07 -2.85 -39.80
C GLU A 30 -13.54 -3.13 -39.52
N ALA A 31 -13.86 -4.42 -39.39
CA ALA A 31 -15.02 -4.88 -38.63
C ALA A 31 -14.77 -4.88 -37.11
N VAL A 32 -13.56 -4.52 -36.64
CA VAL A 32 -13.16 -4.63 -35.23
C VAL A 32 -12.68 -3.29 -34.69
N ARG A 33 -13.45 -2.71 -33.77
CA ARG A 33 -13.09 -1.50 -33.02
C ARG A 33 -12.03 -1.84 -31.96
N ARG A 34 -10.84 -1.27 -32.08
CA ARG A 34 -9.78 -1.40 -31.06
C ARG A 34 -9.98 -0.38 -29.93
N THR A 35 -9.59 -0.74 -28.72
CA THR A 35 -9.73 0.10 -27.52
C THR A 35 -8.51 -0.04 -26.63
N VAL A 36 -8.24 0.99 -25.82
CA VAL A 36 -7.21 0.96 -24.77
C VAL A 36 -7.91 1.02 -23.42
N PHE A 37 -7.55 0.10 -22.53
CA PHE A 37 -8.02 0.06 -21.16
C PHE A 37 -6.82 0.00 -20.22
N ALA A 38 -6.76 0.95 -19.29
CA ALA A 38 -5.70 1.04 -18.29
C ALA A 38 -6.32 1.27 -16.91
N VAL A 39 -5.83 0.53 -15.92
CA VAL A 39 -6.19 0.66 -14.52
C VAL A 39 -4.91 0.86 -13.72
N GLY A 40 -4.97 1.74 -12.74
CA GLY A 40 -3.86 2.04 -11.86
C GLY A 40 -4.23 3.08 -10.82
N ASP A 41 -3.34 3.24 -9.85
CA ASP A 41 -3.48 4.20 -8.76
C ASP A 41 -2.14 4.86 -8.47
N GLU A 42 -2.01 6.15 -8.80
CA GLU A 42 -0.80 6.95 -8.55
C GLU A 42 -0.35 6.85 -7.08
N LYS A 43 -1.31 6.72 -6.15
CA LYS A 43 -1.06 6.60 -4.70
C LYS A 43 -0.30 5.34 -4.30
N GLN A 44 -0.29 4.32 -5.17
CA GLN A 44 0.31 3.03 -4.92
C GLN A 44 1.63 2.83 -5.69
N SER A 45 2.09 3.85 -6.42
CA SER A 45 3.36 3.78 -7.13
C SER A 45 4.55 3.81 -6.16
N ILE A 46 5.06 2.62 -5.82
CA ILE A 46 6.18 2.45 -4.87
C ILE A 46 7.45 1.90 -5.52
N TYR A 47 7.43 1.66 -6.84
CA TYR A 47 8.54 1.06 -7.58
C TYR A 47 9.45 2.08 -8.30
N SER A 48 9.58 3.30 -7.77
CA SER A 48 10.45 4.33 -8.36
C SER A 48 11.92 3.89 -8.47
N PHE A 49 12.38 3.01 -7.58
CA PHE A 49 13.71 2.39 -7.63
C PHE A 49 13.91 1.44 -8.83
N GLN A 50 12.84 1.01 -9.50
CA GLN A 50 12.86 0.22 -10.74
C GLN A 50 12.60 1.09 -11.98
N GLY A 51 12.50 2.41 -11.83
CA GLY A 51 12.24 3.34 -12.93
C GLY A 51 10.77 3.59 -13.22
N ALA A 52 9.85 3.17 -12.35
CA ALA A 52 8.46 3.62 -12.40
C ALA A 52 8.40 5.14 -12.17
N ALA A 53 7.65 5.84 -13.04
CA ALA A 53 7.46 7.27 -12.96
C ALA A 53 5.95 7.55 -12.78
N PRO A 54 5.48 7.88 -11.58
CA PRO A 54 4.06 8.15 -11.32
C PRO A 54 3.51 9.22 -12.28
N ASP A 55 4.32 10.23 -12.59
CA ASP A 55 3.99 11.31 -13.53
C ASP A 55 3.66 10.76 -14.93
N SER A 56 4.35 9.70 -15.38
CA SER A 56 4.12 9.10 -16.70
C SER A 56 2.75 8.48 -16.85
N PHE A 57 2.10 8.02 -15.77
CA PHE A 57 0.71 7.56 -15.83
C PHE A 57 -0.25 8.73 -16.05
N ALA A 58 -0.06 9.84 -15.32
CA ALA A 58 -0.87 11.04 -15.49
C ALA A 58 -0.68 11.67 -16.89
N GLU A 59 0.56 11.76 -17.37
CA GLU A 59 0.90 12.24 -18.71
C GLU A 59 0.31 11.35 -19.81
N SER A 60 0.44 10.02 -19.66
CA SER A 60 -0.11 9.07 -20.64
C SER A 60 -1.64 9.14 -20.69
N ARG A 61 -2.30 9.31 -19.54
CA ARG A 61 -3.75 9.55 -19.47
C ARG A 61 -4.13 10.80 -20.28
N GLN A 62 -3.41 11.91 -20.11
CA GLN A 62 -3.65 13.14 -20.88
C GLN A 62 -3.42 12.95 -22.38
N LEU A 63 -2.34 12.26 -22.76
CA LEU A 63 -2.01 11.95 -24.15
C LEU A 63 -3.12 11.12 -24.82
N PHE A 64 -3.55 10.02 -24.19
CA PHE A 64 -4.61 9.18 -24.72
C PHE A 64 -5.95 9.89 -24.77
N ALA A 65 -6.27 10.73 -23.76
CA ALA A 65 -7.47 11.56 -23.80
C ALA A 65 -7.45 12.57 -24.97
N GLY A 66 -6.27 13.08 -25.35
CA GLY A 66 -6.09 13.87 -26.57
C GLY A 66 -6.39 13.06 -27.83
N ARG A 67 -5.66 11.95 -28.03
CA ARG A 67 -5.81 11.08 -29.21
C ARG A 67 -7.24 10.56 -29.41
N VAL A 68 -7.92 10.18 -28.33
CA VAL A 68 -9.31 9.71 -28.38
C VAL A 68 -10.27 10.82 -28.81
N ARG A 69 -10.06 12.06 -28.34
CA ARG A 69 -10.86 13.23 -28.74
C ARG A 69 -10.62 13.59 -30.21
N ASP A 70 -9.37 13.56 -30.67
CA ASP A 70 -9.01 13.86 -32.06
C ASP A 70 -9.61 12.84 -33.04
N ALA A 71 -9.79 11.59 -32.59
CA ALA A 71 -10.47 10.53 -33.33
C ALA A 71 -12.01 10.53 -33.15
N GLU A 72 -12.59 11.57 -32.55
CA GLU A 72 -14.03 11.71 -32.27
C GLU A 72 -14.64 10.53 -31.49
N ALA A 73 -13.83 9.84 -30.69
CA ALA A 73 -14.25 8.71 -29.87
C ALA A 73 -14.52 9.13 -28.41
N ALA A 74 -15.23 8.28 -27.68
CA ALA A 74 -15.53 8.51 -26.27
C ALA A 74 -14.34 8.11 -25.37
N PHE A 75 -13.91 9.03 -24.49
CA PHE A 75 -12.93 8.76 -23.45
C PHE A 75 -13.62 8.71 -22.08
N ALA A 76 -13.37 7.66 -21.30
CA ALA A 76 -13.90 7.51 -19.95
C ALA A 76 -12.77 7.60 -18.92
N ASN A 77 -12.79 8.65 -18.09
CA ASN A 77 -11.91 8.80 -16.94
C ASN A 77 -12.70 8.50 -15.66
N LEU A 78 -12.57 7.28 -15.14
CA LEU A 78 -13.36 6.80 -14.01
C LEU A 78 -12.52 6.77 -12.73
N LYS A 79 -12.96 7.49 -11.69
CA LYS A 79 -12.43 7.38 -10.33
C LYS A 79 -13.26 6.35 -9.56
N LEU A 80 -12.64 5.28 -9.09
CA LEU A 80 -13.29 4.28 -8.23
C LEU A 80 -13.04 4.62 -6.77
N THR A 81 -14.08 5.12 -6.09
CA THR A 81 -13.98 5.54 -4.66
C THR A 81 -14.48 4.47 -3.69
N TRP A 82 -15.10 3.40 -4.19
CA TRP A 82 -15.68 2.36 -3.35
C TRP A 82 -14.69 1.22 -3.11
N SER A 83 -14.46 0.91 -1.84
CA SER A 83 -13.66 -0.21 -1.39
C SER A 83 -14.55 -1.40 -1.02
N PHE A 84 -14.20 -2.55 -1.59
CA PHE A 84 -14.80 -3.85 -1.26
C PHE A 84 -13.96 -4.63 -0.23
N ARG A 85 -12.75 -4.14 0.07
CA ARG A 85 -11.74 -4.89 0.84
C ARG A 85 -11.75 -4.54 2.33
N SER A 86 -11.94 -3.27 2.66
CA SER A 86 -11.77 -2.73 4.02
C SER A 86 -13.08 -2.21 4.60
N SER A 87 -13.15 -2.17 5.94
CA SER A 87 -14.23 -1.51 6.68
C SER A 87 -14.07 0.01 6.64
N ASP A 88 -15.13 0.73 7.01
CA ASP A 88 -15.15 2.19 7.05
C ASP A 88 -14.09 2.75 8.01
N ASP A 89 -13.92 2.14 9.19
CA ASP A 89 -12.96 2.59 10.21
C ASP A 89 -11.52 2.65 9.69
N VAL A 90 -11.10 1.64 8.93
CA VAL A 90 -9.75 1.58 8.35
C VAL A 90 -9.58 2.63 7.25
N LEU A 91 -10.60 2.80 6.40
CA LEU A 91 -10.57 3.78 5.31
C LEU A 91 -10.57 5.21 5.84
N ALA A 92 -11.41 5.50 6.83
CA ALA A 92 -11.48 6.80 7.49
C ALA A 92 -10.17 7.15 8.19
N ALA A 93 -9.50 6.18 8.81
CA ALA A 93 -8.18 6.40 9.41
C ALA A 93 -7.12 6.77 8.35
N VAL A 94 -7.11 6.09 7.21
CA VAL A 94 -6.21 6.42 6.09
C VAL A 94 -6.52 7.82 5.55
N ASP A 95 -7.79 8.13 5.29
CA ASP A 95 -8.21 9.45 4.81
C ASP A 95 -7.82 10.56 5.77
N ARG A 96 -7.89 10.30 7.08
CA ARG A 96 -7.46 11.25 8.12
C ARG A 96 -5.96 11.51 8.10
N VAL A 97 -5.13 10.50 7.87
CA VAL A 97 -3.65 10.66 7.77
C VAL A 97 -3.29 11.55 6.59
N PHE A 98 -4.01 11.44 5.47
CA PHE A 98 -3.75 12.20 4.25
C PHE A 98 -4.69 13.40 4.04
N ALA A 99 -5.43 13.81 5.07
CA ALA A 99 -6.32 14.98 5.00
C ALA A 99 -5.53 16.28 4.83
N GLU A 100 -4.33 16.36 5.41
CA GLU A 100 -3.44 17.51 5.29
C GLU A 100 -2.86 17.59 3.86
N PRO A 101 -3.02 18.73 3.15
CA PRO A 101 -2.50 18.88 1.78
C PRO A 101 -0.98 18.65 1.67
N GLY A 102 -0.21 19.02 2.69
CA GLY A 102 1.24 18.80 2.73
C GLY A 102 1.62 17.32 2.64
N VAL A 103 0.91 16.48 3.41
CA VAL A 103 1.10 15.03 3.43
C VAL A 103 0.53 14.38 2.16
N ARG A 104 -0.66 14.82 1.70
CA ARG A 104 -1.32 14.28 0.50
C ARG A 104 -0.47 14.42 -0.77
N ARG A 105 0.22 15.55 -0.93
CA ARG A 105 1.15 15.76 -2.06
C ARG A 105 2.27 14.74 -2.14
N GLY A 106 2.57 14.04 -1.04
CA GLY A 106 3.57 12.97 -1.04
C GLY A 106 3.12 11.68 -1.75
N ILE A 107 1.82 11.53 -2.04
CA ILE A 107 1.27 10.31 -2.65
C ILE A 107 0.43 10.55 -3.90
N SER A 108 -0.03 11.78 -4.16
CA SER A 108 -0.84 12.07 -5.35
C SER A 108 -0.69 13.52 -5.80
N HIS A 109 -0.76 13.70 -7.12
CA HIS A 109 -0.87 15.02 -7.76
C HIS A 109 -2.32 15.49 -7.89
N ASP A 110 -3.30 14.66 -7.51
CA ASP A 110 -4.71 15.01 -7.53
C ASP A 110 -5.01 16.09 -6.46
N PRO A 111 -5.56 17.25 -6.86
CA PRO A 111 -5.93 18.29 -5.92
C PRO A 111 -7.12 17.88 -5.04
N ASP A 112 -7.95 16.94 -5.48
CA ASP A 112 -9.14 16.52 -4.74
C ASP A 112 -8.76 15.82 -3.41
N PRO A 113 -9.52 16.03 -2.32
CA PRO A 113 -9.36 15.24 -1.11
C PRO A 113 -9.59 13.75 -1.36
N LEU A 114 -8.85 12.91 -0.65
CA LEU A 114 -9.14 11.47 -0.61
C LEU A 114 -10.47 11.24 0.09
N SER A 115 -11.32 10.45 -0.54
CA SER A 115 -12.58 10.00 0.04
C SER A 115 -12.83 8.57 -0.41
N HIS A 116 -12.50 7.63 0.46
CA HIS A 116 -12.82 6.22 0.27
C HIS A 116 -14.18 5.91 0.90
N LYS A 117 -14.97 5.05 0.24
CA LYS A 117 -16.27 4.59 0.72
C LYS A 117 -16.25 3.09 0.90
N ALA A 118 -16.54 2.59 2.09
CA ALA A 118 -16.71 1.15 2.28
C ALA A 118 -18.05 0.67 1.73
N ILE A 119 -18.04 -0.39 0.92
CA ILE A 119 -19.26 -1.15 0.59
C ILE A 119 -19.77 -1.88 1.84
N ARG A 120 -18.84 -2.32 2.71
CA ARG A 120 -19.13 -2.98 3.98
C ARG A 120 -19.27 -1.94 5.10
N ASN A 121 -20.22 -1.02 4.94
CA ASN A 121 -20.48 0.08 5.86
C ASN A 121 -20.74 -0.36 7.30
N ASP A 122 -21.36 -1.52 7.52
CA ASP A 122 -21.66 -2.05 8.86
C ASP A 122 -20.63 -3.09 9.34
N ALA A 123 -19.53 -3.31 8.61
CA ALA A 123 -18.50 -4.24 9.06
C ALA A 123 -17.62 -3.57 10.12
N PRO A 124 -17.44 -4.21 11.29
CA PRO A 124 -16.63 -3.64 12.35
C PRO A 124 -15.15 -3.58 11.95
N GLY A 125 -14.49 -2.49 12.33
CA GLY A 125 -13.05 -2.36 12.31
C GLY A 125 -12.58 -1.36 13.36
N TYR A 126 -11.28 -1.32 13.58
CA TYR A 126 -10.67 -0.31 14.42
C TYR A 126 -9.21 -0.11 13.99
N VAL A 127 -8.68 1.06 14.32
CA VAL A 127 -7.27 1.39 14.13
C VAL A 127 -6.71 1.81 15.47
N GLU A 128 -5.67 1.12 15.90
CA GLU A 128 -4.98 1.40 17.15
C GLU A 128 -3.59 1.99 16.84
N VAL A 129 -3.22 3.04 17.57
CA VAL A 129 -1.88 3.65 17.49
C VAL A 129 -1.19 3.44 18.83
N TRP A 130 -0.14 2.63 18.83
CA TRP A 130 0.67 2.40 20.02
C TRP A 130 1.64 3.55 20.28
N PRO A 131 1.95 3.85 21.56
CA PRO A 131 2.98 4.83 21.91
C PRO A 131 4.34 4.50 21.27
N SER A 132 5.05 5.53 20.83
CA SER A 132 6.39 5.35 20.27
C SER A 132 7.37 4.85 21.33
N VAL A 133 8.14 3.82 20.99
CA VAL A 133 9.21 3.28 21.85
C VAL A 133 10.54 3.93 21.43
N GLY A 134 11.01 4.88 22.24
CA GLY A 134 12.30 5.55 22.02
C GLY A 134 13.50 4.72 22.46
N ALA A 135 14.69 5.08 21.97
CA ALA A 135 15.95 4.62 22.55
C ALA A 135 16.10 5.23 23.95
N GLU A 136 16.07 4.40 24.98
CA GLU A 136 16.58 4.82 26.28
C GLU A 136 18.08 5.04 26.12
N MET A 137 18.58 6.16 26.64
CA MET A 137 20.03 6.35 26.78
C MET A 137 20.52 5.26 27.74
N VAL A 138 21.18 4.25 27.18
CA VAL A 138 21.88 3.24 27.98
C VAL A 138 23.16 3.92 28.42
N GLU A 139 23.34 4.14 29.72
CA GLU A 139 24.65 4.51 30.25
C GLU A 139 25.64 3.40 29.88
N GLU A 140 26.66 3.75 29.11
CA GLU A 140 27.74 2.81 28.81
C GLU A 140 28.49 2.55 30.12
N PRO A 141 28.70 1.27 30.50
CA PRO A 141 29.47 0.97 31.69
C PRO A 141 30.91 1.48 31.52
N ASP A 142 31.48 2.08 32.58
CA ASP A 142 32.89 2.53 32.60
C ASP A 142 33.90 1.39 32.29
N ASP A 143 33.48 0.13 32.47
CA ASP A 143 34.27 -1.05 32.17
C ASP A 143 33.91 -1.64 30.79
N TRP A 144 34.80 -1.40 29.83
CA TRP A 144 34.73 -1.86 28.43
C TRP A 144 34.77 -3.38 28.25
N THR A 145 35.07 -4.15 29.31
CA THR A 145 35.06 -5.62 29.27
C THR A 145 33.70 -6.23 29.58
N LEU A 146 32.75 -5.44 30.09
CA LEU A 146 31.40 -5.89 30.37
C LEU A 146 30.58 -5.97 29.08
N PRO A 147 29.86 -7.08 28.84
CA PRO A 147 28.99 -7.17 27.67
C PRO A 147 27.86 -6.14 27.77
N VAL A 148 27.82 -5.20 26.82
CA VAL A 148 26.72 -4.23 26.71
C VAL A 148 25.44 -5.00 26.37
N ASN A 149 24.44 -4.91 27.24
CA ASN A 149 23.20 -5.65 27.08
C ASN A 149 22.35 -5.01 25.97
N HIS A 150 22.50 -5.46 24.73
CA HIS A 150 21.68 -5.02 23.59
C HIS A 150 20.20 -5.43 23.69
N ALA A 151 19.76 -6.12 24.77
CA ALA A 151 18.36 -6.43 25.02
C ALA A 151 17.47 -5.20 25.24
N SER A 152 18.07 -4.02 25.48
CA SER A 152 17.38 -2.73 25.64
C SER A 152 17.12 -1.98 24.32
N ALA A 153 17.57 -2.51 23.17
CA ALA A 153 17.36 -1.83 21.89
C ALA A 153 15.86 -1.66 21.60
N PRO A 154 15.40 -0.48 21.15
CA PRO A 154 13.98 -0.22 20.85
C PRO A 154 13.35 -1.25 19.94
N ALA A 155 14.09 -1.70 18.92
CA ALA A 155 13.63 -2.73 18.00
C ALA A 155 13.27 -4.05 18.70
N VAL A 156 14.04 -4.46 19.71
CA VAL A 156 13.76 -5.69 20.49
C VAL A 156 12.52 -5.48 21.35
N ARG A 157 12.37 -4.32 21.99
CA ARG A 157 11.19 -3.99 22.82
C ARG A 157 9.90 -3.97 22.00
N VAL A 158 9.91 -3.30 20.84
CA VAL A 158 8.76 -3.29 19.93
C VAL A 158 8.45 -4.71 19.45
N ALA A 159 9.47 -5.51 19.10
CA ALA A 159 9.29 -6.89 18.68
C ALA A 159 8.64 -7.77 19.77
N GLU A 160 9.11 -7.66 21.02
CA GLU A 160 8.53 -8.36 22.17
C GLU A 160 7.09 -7.90 22.45
N HIS A 161 6.82 -6.60 22.32
CA HIS A 161 5.47 -6.07 22.49
C HIS A 161 4.50 -6.62 21.43
N VAL A 162 4.87 -6.54 20.14
CA VAL A 162 4.10 -7.12 19.03
C VAL A 162 3.85 -8.61 19.25
N ALA A 163 4.89 -9.38 19.57
CA ALA A 163 4.78 -10.82 19.76
C ALA A 163 3.91 -11.19 20.99
N THR A 164 3.95 -10.38 22.04
CA THR A 164 3.10 -10.55 23.23
C THR A 164 1.64 -10.27 22.91
N THR A 165 1.36 -9.19 22.19
CA THR A 165 0.00 -8.87 21.73
C THR A 165 -0.58 -9.99 20.87
N ILE A 166 0.17 -10.45 19.86
CA ILE A 166 -0.25 -11.56 19.00
C ILE A 166 -0.51 -12.83 19.81
N GLN A 167 0.37 -13.15 20.77
CA GLN A 167 0.19 -14.32 21.63
C GLN A 167 -1.11 -14.20 22.44
N ASN A 168 -1.41 -13.02 22.99
CA ASN A 168 -2.62 -12.80 23.78
C ASN A 168 -3.87 -13.00 22.94
N TRP A 169 -3.92 -12.43 21.72
CA TRP A 169 -5.04 -12.63 20.80
C TRP A 169 -5.28 -14.10 20.48
N LEU A 170 -4.21 -14.85 20.19
CA LEU A 170 -4.30 -16.28 19.88
C LEU A 170 -4.73 -17.11 21.10
N LYS A 171 -4.20 -16.82 22.30
CA LYS A 171 -4.53 -17.55 23.53
C LYS A 171 -5.96 -17.29 24.00
N GLN A 172 -6.40 -16.03 23.93
CA GLN A 172 -7.77 -15.65 24.32
C GLN A 172 -8.79 -16.11 23.29
N GLY A 173 -8.35 -16.42 22.07
CA GLY A 173 -9.22 -16.87 20.99
C GLY A 173 -10.08 -15.73 20.46
N GLU A 174 -9.46 -14.56 20.31
CA GLU A 174 -10.10 -13.36 19.75
C GLU A 174 -10.86 -13.67 18.47
N VAL A 175 -12.01 -13.04 18.29
CA VAL A 175 -12.89 -13.29 17.15
C VAL A 175 -12.70 -12.16 16.15
N ILE A 176 -12.44 -12.55 14.89
CA ILE A 176 -12.50 -11.59 13.78
C ILE A 176 -13.98 -11.34 13.52
N GLU A 177 -14.53 -10.27 14.10
CA GLU A 177 -15.96 -9.97 14.09
C GLU A 177 -16.55 -10.01 12.67
N GLY A 178 -15.87 -9.38 11.72
CA GLY A 178 -16.30 -9.37 10.30
C GLY A 178 -16.27 -10.73 9.59
N LYS A 179 -15.74 -11.80 10.21
CA LYS A 179 -15.78 -13.19 9.71
C LYS A 179 -16.52 -14.15 10.66
N GLY A 180 -16.84 -13.74 11.88
CA GLY A 180 -17.48 -14.57 12.90
C GLY A 180 -16.67 -15.80 13.33
N ARG A 181 -15.34 -15.80 13.14
CA ARG A 181 -14.47 -16.92 13.54
C ARG A 181 -13.25 -16.46 14.33
N LYS A 182 -12.68 -17.39 15.11
CA LYS A 182 -11.45 -17.15 15.85
C LYS A 182 -10.30 -16.74 14.91
N LEU A 183 -9.48 -15.82 15.41
CA LEU A 183 -8.26 -15.35 14.80
C LEU A 183 -7.22 -16.46 14.79
N THR A 184 -6.53 -16.60 13.66
CA THR A 184 -5.41 -17.54 13.50
C THR A 184 -4.15 -16.77 13.15
N ALA A 185 -2.97 -17.39 13.33
CA ALA A 185 -1.71 -16.73 12.98
C ALA A 185 -1.65 -16.31 11.49
N GLY A 186 -2.32 -17.04 10.60
CA GLY A 186 -2.41 -16.70 9.17
C GLY A 186 -3.30 -15.50 8.85
N ASP A 187 -4.04 -14.95 9.81
CA ASP A 187 -4.82 -13.72 9.64
C ASP A 187 -4.01 -12.46 10.01
N ILE A 188 -2.77 -12.60 10.47
CA ILE A 188 -1.95 -11.50 10.96
C ILE A 188 -0.83 -11.22 9.96
N LEU A 189 -0.68 -9.96 9.55
CA LEU A 189 0.40 -9.49 8.71
C LEU A 189 1.13 -8.33 9.40
N VAL A 190 2.45 -8.43 9.53
CA VAL A 190 3.29 -7.35 10.06
C VAL A 190 4.07 -6.73 8.90
N LEU A 191 3.72 -5.49 8.53
CA LEU A 191 4.38 -4.74 7.47
C LEU A 191 5.56 -3.94 8.03
N VAL A 192 6.71 -4.04 7.37
CA VAL A 192 7.94 -3.34 7.73
C VAL A 192 8.55 -2.67 6.51
N ARG A 193 9.16 -1.49 6.68
CA ARG A 193 9.78 -0.75 5.58
C ARG A 193 11.09 -1.38 5.09
N LYS A 194 11.88 -1.95 6.00
CA LYS A 194 13.18 -2.57 5.71
C LYS A 194 13.35 -3.85 6.51
N ARG A 195 14.08 -4.80 5.94
CA ARG A 195 14.49 -6.03 6.63
C ARG A 195 15.74 -5.77 7.45
N ASP A 196 15.55 -5.22 8.64
CA ASP A 196 16.64 -4.86 9.56
C ASP A 196 16.61 -5.68 10.87
N ARG A 197 17.30 -5.18 11.90
CA ARG A 197 17.38 -5.82 13.22
C ARG A 197 16.00 -6.08 13.85
N PHE A 198 15.00 -5.26 13.57
CA PHE A 198 13.63 -5.46 14.06
C PHE A 198 13.04 -6.78 13.56
N VAL A 199 13.19 -7.09 12.27
CA VAL A 199 12.64 -8.32 11.69
C VAL A 199 13.26 -9.56 12.32
N HIS A 200 14.57 -9.54 12.58
CA HIS A 200 15.26 -10.63 13.26
C HIS A 200 14.79 -10.79 14.71
N ALA A 201 14.62 -9.67 15.43
CA ALA A 201 14.12 -9.67 16.80
C ALA A 201 12.68 -10.21 16.88
N LEU A 202 11.79 -9.74 16.00
CA LEU A 202 10.40 -10.20 15.91
C LEU A 202 10.33 -11.69 15.57
N SER A 203 11.08 -12.14 14.57
CA SER A 203 11.12 -13.56 14.18
C SER A 203 11.56 -14.45 15.35
N ARG A 204 12.57 -14.02 16.12
CA ARG A 204 13.02 -14.73 17.32
C ARG A 204 11.94 -14.74 18.40
N SER A 205 11.32 -13.60 18.66
CA SER A 205 10.29 -13.45 19.69
C SER A 205 9.05 -14.31 19.43
N LEU A 206 8.60 -14.37 18.18
CA LEU A 206 7.48 -15.21 17.74
C LEU A 206 7.82 -16.71 17.85
N LYS A 207 9.02 -17.12 17.41
CA LYS A 207 9.49 -18.52 17.52
C LYS A 207 9.60 -18.98 18.97
N ASN A 208 10.15 -18.16 19.87
CA ASN A 208 10.23 -18.46 21.30
C ASN A 208 8.84 -18.69 21.93
N ARG A 209 7.81 -18.06 21.36
CA ARG A 209 6.41 -18.19 21.78
C ARG A 209 5.63 -19.27 21.02
N GLN A 210 6.31 -20.04 20.15
CA GLN A 210 5.73 -21.09 19.30
C GLN A 210 4.59 -20.57 18.39
N ILE A 211 4.65 -19.30 17.98
CA ILE A 211 3.71 -18.73 17.02
C ILE A 211 4.18 -19.10 15.61
N PRO A 212 3.32 -19.68 14.74
CA PRO A 212 3.67 -19.95 13.35
C PRO A 212 3.99 -18.68 12.57
N VAL A 213 5.08 -18.70 11.81
CA VAL A 213 5.53 -17.60 10.94
C VAL A 213 5.94 -18.18 9.59
N ALA A 214 5.59 -17.50 8.50
CA ALA A 214 5.98 -17.84 7.13
C ALA A 214 7.13 -16.94 6.65
#